data_AF-A0A5P0ZM79-F1
#
_entry.id   AF-A0A5P0ZM79-F1
#
_cell.length_a   1.000
_cell.length_b   1.000
_cell.length_c   1.000
_cell.angle_alpha   90.00
_cell.angle_beta   90.00
_cell.angle_gamma   90.00
#
_symmetry.space_group_name_H-M   'P 1'
#
loop_
_entity.id
_entity.type
_entity.pdbx_description
1 polymer ?
#
loop_
_entity_poly.entity_id
_entity_poly.type
_entity_poly.pdbx_seq_one_letter_code
_entity_poly.pdbx_strand_id
1 'polypeptide(L)'
;MNNNGDLKKKGKSSTEKVIIGLLVIAIFVALKIGLGNLNFFNPMPSGLSNTDKIMTYLGENKKSNEQISMTSMMSQLNYSNYRDIQERLQTDPVIFVMKNKDTGRYVFKYKDHYVYLIKEITDFYQDDSYKYIYFVASIKKSSDGKQYVKEVNTKKYDDSNAKETDGYSIQDYNNYYGTDDN
;
A
#
# COMPACT_ATOMS: atom_id res chain seq x y z
N MET A 1 31.30 -37.70 -72.64
CA MET A 1 32.07 -37.95 -71.40
C MET A 1 31.58 -36.98 -70.34
N ASN A 2 31.06 -37.52 -69.24
CA ASN A 2 30.54 -36.80 -68.07
C ASN A 2 31.64 -35.98 -67.39
N ASN A 3 31.31 -34.78 -66.91
CA ASN A 3 32.03 -34.16 -65.79
C ASN A 3 31.03 -33.51 -64.84
N ASN A 4 30.61 -34.30 -63.85
CA ASN A 4 29.99 -33.82 -62.62
C ASN A 4 31.08 -33.13 -61.79
N GLY A 5 31.06 -31.80 -61.76
CA GLY A 5 31.88 -31.00 -60.86
C GLY A 5 31.11 -30.71 -59.58
N ASP A 6 31.49 -31.37 -58.49
CA ASP A 6 31.01 -31.22 -57.12
C ASP A 6 30.77 -29.77 -56.70
N LEU A 7 29.52 -29.46 -56.33
CA LEU A 7 29.17 -28.29 -55.54
C LEU A 7 29.69 -28.47 -54.11
N LYS A 8 30.94 -28.05 -53.87
CA LYS A 8 31.51 -27.92 -52.52
C LYS A 8 30.61 -27.04 -51.65
N LYS A 9 29.87 -27.67 -50.72
CA LYS A 9 29.24 -26.98 -49.59
C LYS A 9 30.33 -26.22 -48.83
N LYS A 10 30.37 -24.89 -49.01
CA LYS A 10 31.17 -23.97 -48.19
C LYS A 10 30.73 -24.13 -46.75
N GLY A 11 31.51 -24.86 -45.96
CA GLY A 11 31.34 -24.93 -44.51
C GLY A 11 31.50 -23.52 -43.94
N LYS A 12 30.43 -22.99 -43.32
CA LYS A 12 30.47 -21.70 -42.62
C LYS A 12 31.67 -21.66 -41.70
N SER A 13 32.53 -20.66 -41.91
CA SER A 13 33.77 -20.44 -41.15
C SER A 13 33.45 -20.36 -39.66
N SER A 14 34.33 -20.93 -38.81
CA SER A 14 34.19 -20.92 -37.34
C SER A 14 33.88 -19.51 -36.81
N THR A 15 34.46 -18.49 -37.43
CA THR A 15 34.27 -17.08 -37.09
C THR A 15 32.83 -16.57 -37.32
N GLU A 16 32.15 -17.03 -38.38
CA GLU A 16 30.76 -16.66 -38.65
C GLU A 16 29.80 -17.25 -37.61
N LYS A 17 30.09 -18.45 -37.10
CA LYS A 17 29.30 -19.09 -36.04
C LYS A 17 29.45 -18.35 -34.71
N VAL A 18 30.65 -17.86 -34.40
CA VAL A 18 30.92 -17.04 -33.20
C VAL A 18 30.20 -15.69 -33.30
N ILE A 19 30.24 -15.03 -34.44
CA ILE A 19 29.55 -13.74 -34.65
C ILE A 19 28.03 -13.89 -34.52
N ILE A 20 27.45 -14.93 -35.14
CA ILE A 20 26.01 -15.21 -35.02
C ILE A 20 25.65 -15.56 -33.58
N GLY A 21 26.50 -16.32 -32.87
CA GLY A 21 26.31 -16.64 -31.44
C GLY A 21 26.27 -15.39 -30.56
N LEU A 22 27.20 -14.45 -30.76
CA LEU A 22 27.23 -13.19 -30.02
C LEU A 22 26.01 -12.30 -30.33
N LEU A 23 25.55 -12.28 -31.58
CA LEU A 23 24.35 -11.54 -31.99
C LEU A 23 23.08 -12.09 -31.32
N VAL A 24 22.94 -13.41 -31.25
CA VAL A 24 21.80 -14.06 -30.57
C VAL A 24 21.81 -13.75 -29.07
N ILE A 25 22.97 -13.77 -28.43
CA ILE A 25 23.12 -13.41 -27.00
C ILE A 25 22.75 -11.93 -26.78
N ALA A 26 23.22 -11.03 -27.63
CA ALA A 26 22.91 -9.60 -27.53
C ALA A 26 21.41 -9.33 -27.68
N ILE A 27 20.73 -10.02 -28.60
CA ILE A 27 19.27 -9.94 -28.77
C ILE A 27 18.56 -10.49 -27.52
N PHE A 28 19.02 -11.61 -26.96
CA PHE A 28 18.43 -12.19 -25.74
C PHE A 28 18.58 -11.28 -24.52
N VAL A 29 19.73 -10.61 -24.38
CA VAL A 29 19.98 -9.61 -23.32
C VAL A 29 19.12 -8.37 -23.55
N ALA A 30 19.05 -7.85 -24.78
CA ALA A 30 18.21 -6.70 -25.12
C ALA A 30 16.71 -6.99 -24.92
N LEU A 31 16.24 -8.20 -25.26
CA LEU A 31 14.87 -8.64 -25.00
C LEU A 31 14.60 -8.82 -23.50
N LYS A 32 15.54 -9.36 -22.72
CA LYS A 32 15.38 -9.44 -21.25
C LYS A 32 15.33 -8.06 -20.60
N ILE A 33 16.13 -7.11 -21.06
CA ILE A 33 16.12 -5.73 -20.58
C ILE A 33 14.85 -5.00 -21.07
N GLY A 34 14.43 -5.23 -22.32
CA GLY A 34 13.22 -4.64 -22.90
C GLY A 34 11.91 -5.16 -22.30
N LEU A 35 11.82 -6.48 -22.06
CA LEU A 35 10.68 -7.11 -21.39
C LEU A 35 10.68 -6.86 -19.88
N GLY A 36 11.85 -6.72 -19.25
CA GLY A 36 11.97 -6.30 -17.85
C GLY A 36 11.45 -4.88 -17.59
N ASN A 37 11.41 -4.03 -18.62
CA ASN A 37 10.93 -2.65 -18.53
C ASN A 37 9.46 -2.46 -18.96
N LEU A 38 8.75 -3.50 -19.38
CA LEU A 38 7.35 -3.39 -19.84
C LEU A 38 6.30 -3.33 -18.70
N ASN A 39 6.73 -3.36 -17.44
CA ASN A 39 5.85 -3.20 -16.27
C ASN A 39 5.81 -1.75 -15.70
N PHE A 40 6.43 -0.78 -16.37
CA PHE A 40 6.72 0.53 -15.76
C PHE A 40 5.60 1.59 -15.74
N PHE A 41 4.42 1.33 -16.29
CA PHE A 41 3.33 2.32 -16.25
C PHE A 41 1.98 1.68 -15.92
N ASN A 42 1.87 1.06 -14.75
CA ASN A 42 0.62 1.20 -14.01
C ASN A 42 0.76 2.46 -13.17
N PRO A 43 0.29 3.64 -13.65
CA PRO A 43 0.35 4.84 -12.84
C PRO A 43 -0.37 4.53 -11.54
N MET A 44 0.33 4.73 -10.42
CA MET A 44 -0.27 4.65 -9.10
C MET A 44 -1.56 5.49 -9.15
N PRO A 45 -2.71 4.96 -8.72
CA PRO A 45 -3.94 5.73 -8.74
C PRO A 45 -3.77 6.98 -7.86
N SER A 46 -4.49 8.05 -8.20
CA SER A 46 -4.44 9.30 -7.43
C SER A 46 -4.99 9.12 -6.02
N GLY A 47 -5.99 8.25 -5.86
CA GLY A 47 -6.79 8.19 -4.64
C GLY A 47 -7.55 9.49 -4.40
N LEU A 48 -8.04 9.64 -3.18
CA LEU A 48 -8.63 10.88 -2.68
C LEU A 48 -7.53 11.87 -2.25
N SER A 49 -7.86 13.16 -2.34
CA SER A 49 -6.88 14.24 -2.34
C SER A 49 -6.51 14.78 -0.95
N ASN A 50 -7.29 14.48 0.08
CA ASN A 50 -7.09 14.99 1.43
C ASN A 50 -7.61 14.02 2.50
N THR A 51 -7.23 14.28 3.74
CA THR A 51 -7.58 13.49 4.93
C THR A 51 -9.09 13.38 5.09
N ASP A 52 -9.82 14.50 5.04
CA ASP A 52 -11.26 14.51 5.31
C ASP A 52 -12.05 13.63 4.35
N LYS A 53 -11.78 13.71 3.03
CA LYS A 53 -12.45 12.86 2.05
C LYS A 53 -12.14 11.39 2.29
N ILE A 54 -10.90 11.08 2.69
CA ILE A 54 -10.51 9.70 3.00
C ILE A 54 -11.25 9.25 4.25
N MET A 55 -11.34 10.07 5.29
CA MET A 55 -12.04 9.70 6.51
C MET A 55 -13.53 9.52 6.29
N THR A 56 -14.19 10.42 5.54
CA THR A 56 -15.58 10.22 5.09
C THR A 56 -15.74 8.91 4.32
N TYR A 57 -14.84 8.63 3.37
CA TYR A 57 -14.89 7.39 2.60
C TYR A 57 -14.76 6.12 3.47
N LEU A 58 -13.98 6.20 4.55
CA LEU A 58 -13.81 5.10 5.50
C LEU A 58 -14.99 4.98 6.47
N GLY A 59 -15.52 6.09 6.97
CA GLY A 59 -16.66 6.13 7.89
C GLY A 59 -17.96 5.69 7.24
N GLU A 60 -18.19 6.07 5.98
CA GLU A 60 -19.38 5.64 5.21
C GLU A 60 -19.32 4.16 4.77
N ASN A 61 -18.15 3.52 4.88
CA ASN A 61 -18.00 2.11 4.54
C ASN A 61 -17.99 1.25 5.81
N LYS A 62 -19.03 0.41 5.94
CA LYS A 62 -19.26 -0.46 7.09
C LYS A 62 -17.99 -1.17 7.59
N LYS A 63 -17.19 -1.77 6.71
CA LYS A 63 -16.06 -2.60 7.15
C LYS A 63 -14.88 -1.78 7.69
N SER A 64 -14.57 -0.64 7.08
CA SER A 64 -13.53 0.25 7.62
C SER A 64 -14.02 0.97 8.85
N ASN A 65 -15.30 1.37 8.89
CA ASN A 65 -15.88 1.98 10.07
C ASN A 65 -15.85 1.03 11.26
N GLU A 66 -16.30 -0.22 11.09
CA GLU A 66 -16.21 -1.25 12.14
C GLU A 66 -14.78 -1.47 12.63
N GLN A 67 -13.78 -1.44 11.74
CA GLN A 67 -12.37 -1.60 12.12
C GLN A 67 -11.88 -0.42 12.98
N ILE A 68 -12.19 0.82 12.59
CA ILE A 68 -11.81 2.02 13.36
C ILE A 68 -12.53 2.02 14.70
N SER A 69 -13.86 1.90 14.69
CA SER A 69 -14.68 1.92 15.91
C SER A 69 -14.29 0.81 16.89
N MET A 70 -14.00 -0.40 16.40
CA MET A 70 -13.54 -1.50 17.26
C MET A 70 -12.16 -1.22 17.88
N THR A 71 -11.19 -0.75 17.10
CA THR A 71 -9.87 -0.39 17.65
C THR A 71 -9.99 0.73 18.68
N SER A 72 -10.77 1.76 18.37
CA SER A 72 -10.99 2.93 19.23
C SER A 72 -11.68 2.55 20.53
N MET A 73 -12.69 1.66 20.46
CA MET A 73 -13.37 1.12 21.64
C MET A 73 -12.41 0.29 22.50
N MET A 74 -11.65 -0.63 21.89
CA MET A 74 -10.70 -1.47 22.61
C MET A 74 -9.61 -0.65 23.31
N SER A 75 -9.13 0.41 22.65
CA SER A 75 -8.14 1.33 23.22
C SER A 75 -8.68 2.03 24.46
N GLN A 76 -9.92 2.52 24.42
CA GLN A 76 -10.55 3.14 25.59
C GLN A 76 -10.82 2.16 26.74
N LEU A 77 -11.21 0.91 26.44
CA LEU A 77 -11.49 -0.11 27.47
C LEU A 77 -10.23 -0.50 28.26
N ASN A 78 -9.08 -0.59 27.57
CA ASN A 78 -7.80 -0.95 28.19
C ASN A 78 -7.34 0.06 29.26
N TYR A 79 -7.83 1.31 29.20
CA TYR A 79 -7.45 2.40 30.11
C TYR A 79 -8.62 2.94 30.93
N SER A 80 -9.70 2.16 31.11
CA SER A 80 -10.86 2.55 31.91
C SER A 80 -10.53 2.99 33.35
N ASN A 81 -9.39 2.58 33.90
CA ASN A 81 -8.91 2.98 35.23
C ASN A 81 -7.89 4.14 35.23
N TYR A 82 -7.48 4.63 34.06
CA TYR A 82 -6.47 5.69 33.89
C TYR A 82 -7.08 6.89 33.16
N ARG A 83 -7.73 7.78 33.92
CA ARG A 83 -8.56 8.89 33.39
C ARG A 83 -7.79 9.78 32.41
N ASP A 84 -6.55 10.14 32.72
CA ASP A 84 -5.76 11.04 31.86
C ASP A 84 -5.43 10.40 30.50
N ILE A 85 -5.10 9.11 30.46
CA ILE A 85 -4.84 8.37 29.22
C ILE A 85 -6.13 8.22 28.42
N GLN A 86 -7.24 7.94 29.10
CA GLN A 86 -8.55 7.81 28.47
C GLN A 86 -9.00 9.14 27.84
N GLU A 87 -8.85 10.26 28.55
CA GLU A 87 -9.20 11.59 28.05
C GLU A 87 -8.39 11.91 26.80
N ARG A 88 -7.06 11.71 26.84
CA ARG A 88 -6.18 11.92 25.67
C ARG A 88 -6.61 11.06 24.48
N LEU A 89 -6.87 9.76 24.68
CA LEU A 89 -7.34 8.89 23.60
C LEU A 89 -8.67 9.37 23.00
N GLN A 90 -9.53 10.02 23.78
CA GLN A 90 -10.82 10.51 23.31
C GLN A 90 -10.73 11.85 22.57
N THR A 91 -9.93 12.80 23.07
CA THR A 91 -9.95 14.20 22.65
C THR A 91 -8.76 14.62 21.80
N ASP A 92 -7.59 13.97 21.96
CA ASP A 92 -6.43 14.25 21.12
C ASP A 92 -6.60 13.57 19.76
N PRO A 93 -5.98 14.11 18.69
CA PRO A 93 -5.86 13.41 17.42
C PRO A 93 -5.12 12.08 17.61
N VAL A 94 -5.79 10.97 17.33
CA VAL A 94 -5.23 9.61 17.47
C VAL A 94 -5.44 8.74 16.24
N ILE A 95 -6.34 9.12 15.33
CA ILE A 95 -6.58 8.44 14.05
C ILE A 95 -5.99 9.28 12.93
N PHE A 96 -4.92 8.81 12.29
CA PHE A 96 -4.20 9.55 11.26
C PHE A 96 -4.28 8.85 9.91
N VAL A 97 -4.61 9.63 8.87
CA VAL A 97 -4.39 9.18 7.50
C VAL A 97 -2.93 9.41 7.14
N MET A 98 -2.28 8.38 6.63
CA MET A 98 -0.88 8.50 6.23
C MET A 98 -0.77 9.05 4.80
N LYS A 99 0.24 9.89 4.56
CA LYS A 99 0.61 10.40 3.25
C LYS A 99 1.96 9.84 2.84
N ASN A 100 2.07 9.36 1.61
CA ASN A 100 3.32 8.90 1.04
C ASN A 100 4.18 10.12 0.70
N LYS A 101 5.33 10.25 1.37
CA LYS A 101 6.24 11.39 1.22
C LYS A 101 6.97 11.43 -0.12
N ASP A 102 7.18 10.26 -0.74
CA ASP A 102 7.89 10.13 -2.02
C ASP A 102 7.02 10.56 -3.20
N THR A 103 5.71 10.30 -3.13
CA THR A 103 4.74 10.58 -4.21
C THR A 103 3.86 11.79 -3.93
N GLY A 104 3.79 12.25 -2.68
CA GLY A 104 2.88 13.32 -2.25
C GLY A 104 1.40 12.91 -2.23
N ARG A 105 1.08 11.60 -2.33
CA ARG A 105 -0.29 11.06 -2.39
C ARG A 105 -0.63 10.31 -1.11
N TYR A 106 -1.93 10.10 -0.87
CA TYR A 106 -2.41 9.28 0.26
C TYR A 106 -2.51 7.78 -0.05
N VAL A 107 -2.07 7.37 -1.23
CA VAL A 107 -2.16 5.99 -1.67
C VAL A 107 -0.85 5.27 -1.36
N PHE A 108 -0.97 4.03 -0.90
CA PHE A 108 0.12 3.09 -0.73
C PHE A 108 -0.18 1.82 -1.51
N LYS A 109 0.86 1.04 -1.80
CA LYS A 109 0.70 -0.33 -2.31
C LYS A 109 0.87 -1.30 -1.14
N TYR A 110 -0.11 -2.16 -0.93
CA TYR A 110 -0.03 -3.26 0.03
C TYR A 110 -0.46 -4.56 -0.65
N LYS A 111 0.50 -5.46 -0.88
CA LYS A 111 0.32 -6.65 -1.72
C LYS A 111 -0.20 -6.25 -3.10
N ASP A 112 -1.33 -6.81 -3.54
CA ASP A 112 -1.96 -6.55 -4.83
C ASP A 112 -3.00 -5.42 -4.77
N HIS A 113 -3.08 -4.67 -3.66
CA HIS A 113 -4.04 -3.60 -3.46
C HIS A 113 -3.38 -2.23 -3.39
N TYR A 114 -4.02 -1.24 -4.02
CA TYR A 114 -3.81 0.16 -3.68
C TYR A 114 -4.72 0.53 -2.51
N VAL A 115 -4.13 1.11 -1.47
CA VAL A 115 -4.78 1.29 -0.17
C VAL A 115 -4.54 2.68 0.40
N TYR A 116 -5.45 3.14 1.24
CA TYR A 116 -5.17 4.14 2.27
C TYR A 116 -4.56 3.43 3.47
N LEU A 117 -3.49 4.00 4.02
CA LEU A 117 -2.86 3.53 5.24
C LEU A 117 -3.30 4.44 6.39
N ILE A 118 -3.84 3.85 7.44
CA ILE A 118 -4.37 4.56 8.60
C ILE A 118 -3.60 4.11 9.83
N LYS A 119 -3.10 5.08 10.60
CA LYS A 119 -2.48 4.87 11.90
C LYS A 119 -3.49 5.18 12.98
N GLU A 120 -3.57 4.33 13.98
CA GLU A 120 -4.40 4.59 15.16
C GLU A 120 -3.55 4.43 16.41
N ILE A 121 -3.43 5.49 17.20
CA ILE A 121 -2.82 5.43 18.52
C ILE A 121 -3.80 4.70 19.45
N THR A 122 -3.27 3.71 20.16
CA THR A 122 -4.01 2.77 21.00
C THR A 122 -3.65 2.89 22.48
N ASP A 123 -2.58 3.63 22.79
CA ASP A 123 -2.05 3.82 24.14
C ASP A 123 -1.08 5.01 24.17
N PHE A 124 -1.00 5.68 25.31
CA PHE A 124 0.02 6.66 25.66
C PHE A 124 0.79 6.22 26.90
N TYR A 125 2.11 6.26 26.82
CA TYR A 125 3.00 6.03 27.94
C TYR A 125 3.30 7.34 28.68
N GLN A 126 3.85 7.24 29.89
CA GLN A 126 4.13 8.41 30.74
C GLN A 126 5.20 9.36 30.18
N ASP A 127 6.02 8.89 29.25
CA ASP A 127 7.07 9.66 28.58
C ASP A 127 6.59 10.27 27.24
N ASP A 128 5.28 10.34 27.04
CA ASP A 128 4.60 10.76 25.80
C ASP A 128 4.89 9.90 24.57
N SER A 129 5.62 8.79 24.73
CA SER A 129 5.63 7.76 23.69
C SER A 129 4.26 7.09 23.63
N TYR A 130 3.97 6.43 22.51
CA TYR A 130 2.65 5.86 22.28
C TYR A 130 2.72 4.53 21.54
N LYS A 131 1.71 3.70 21.76
CA LYS A 131 1.51 2.48 20.99
C LYS A 131 0.51 2.75 19.89
N TYR A 132 0.75 2.22 18.71
CA TYR A 132 -0.16 2.36 17.59
C TYR A 132 -0.31 1.05 16.83
N ILE A 133 -1.41 0.97 16.07
CA ILE A 133 -1.58 -0.02 15.02
C ILE A 133 -1.66 0.70 13.67
N TYR A 134 -1.44 -0.05 12.61
CA TYR A 134 -1.83 0.36 11.27
C TYR A 134 -2.94 -0.54 10.77
N PHE A 135 -3.86 0.01 9.99
CA PHE A 135 -4.67 -0.79 9.08
C PHE A 135 -4.68 -0.16 7.69
N VAL A 136 -5.00 -0.98 6.70
CA VAL A 136 -5.14 -0.56 5.32
C VAL A 136 -6.55 -0.78 4.83
N ALA A 137 -7.04 0.14 4.01
CA ALA A 137 -8.33 0.05 3.35
C ALA A 137 -8.16 0.29 1.84
N SER A 138 -8.73 -0.56 0.99
CA SER A 138 -8.59 -0.39 -0.45
C SER A 138 -9.24 0.91 -0.92
N ILE A 139 -8.58 1.58 -1.87
CA ILE A 139 -9.09 2.82 -2.47
C ILE A 139 -10.27 2.58 -3.44
N LYS A 140 -10.48 1.31 -3.82
CA LYS A 140 -11.56 0.85 -4.69
C LYS A 140 -12.29 -0.31 -4.01
N LYS A 141 -13.60 -0.36 -4.19
CA LYS A 141 -14.41 -1.54 -3.87
C LYS A 141 -14.09 -2.64 -4.89
N SER A 142 -14.13 -3.90 -4.47
CA SER A 142 -14.11 -5.05 -5.38
C SER A 142 -15.39 -5.09 -6.23
N SER A 143 -15.41 -5.95 -7.25
CA SER A 143 -16.54 -6.10 -8.16
C SER A 143 -17.86 -6.49 -7.47
N ASP A 144 -17.79 -7.09 -6.28
CA ASP A 144 -18.93 -7.42 -5.42
C ASP A 144 -19.29 -6.30 -4.42
N GLY A 145 -18.71 -5.10 -4.59
CA GLY A 145 -18.98 -3.93 -3.76
C GLY A 145 -18.28 -3.94 -2.39
N LYS A 146 -17.51 -4.98 -2.05
CA LYS A 146 -16.82 -5.06 -0.76
C LYS A 146 -15.54 -4.22 -0.75
N GLN A 147 -15.17 -3.72 0.42
CA GLN A 147 -13.88 -3.08 0.61
C GLN A 147 -12.90 -4.06 1.24
N TYR A 148 -11.67 -4.06 0.75
CA TYR A 148 -10.58 -4.75 1.43
C TYR A 148 -10.13 -3.89 2.60
N VAL A 149 -10.20 -4.44 3.82
CA VAL A 149 -9.72 -3.79 5.04
C VAL A 149 -8.91 -4.80 5.82
N LYS A 150 -7.73 -4.42 6.30
CA LYS A 150 -6.84 -5.32 7.03
C LYS A 150 -5.89 -4.57 7.96
N GLU A 151 -5.83 -5.00 9.22
CA GLU A 151 -4.77 -4.60 10.13
C GLU A 151 -3.40 -5.06 9.60
N VAL A 152 -2.43 -4.14 9.64
CA VAL A 152 -1.09 -4.33 9.12
C VAL A 152 -0.18 -4.70 10.28
N ASN A 153 0.60 -5.77 10.09
CA ASN A 153 1.67 -6.10 11.02
C ASN A 153 2.82 -5.09 10.84
N THR A 154 2.93 -4.15 11.76
CA THR A 154 3.94 -3.09 11.79
C THR A 154 5.37 -3.62 11.68
N LYS A 155 5.66 -4.83 12.20
CA LYS A 155 6.99 -5.45 12.12
C LYS A 155 7.34 -5.95 10.72
N LYS A 156 6.36 -6.08 9.81
CA LYS A 156 6.53 -6.66 8.47
C LYS A 156 6.22 -5.67 7.35
N TYR A 157 5.75 -4.48 7.68
CA TYR A 157 5.40 -3.46 6.72
C TYR A 157 6.43 -2.35 6.76
N ASP A 158 6.99 -2.03 5.59
CA ASP A 158 7.87 -0.89 5.42
C ASP A 158 7.03 0.38 5.31
N ASP A 159 6.99 1.15 6.40
CA ASP A 159 6.31 2.45 6.50
C ASP A 159 7.29 3.63 6.38
N SER A 160 8.52 3.39 5.94
CA SER A 160 9.56 4.43 5.89
C SER A 160 9.19 5.65 5.04
N ASN A 161 8.27 5.48 4.08
CA ASN A 161 7.74 6.56 3.25
C ASN A 161 6.39 7.12 3.70
N ALA A 162 5.83 6.62 4.80
CA ALA A 162 4.62 7.15 5.39
C ALA A 162 4.94 8.36 6.29
N LYS A 163 4.13 9.41 6.18
CA LYS A 163 4.10 10.51 7.14
C LYS A 163 2.67 10.76 7.61
N GLU A 164 2.52 11.13 8.86
CA GLU A 164 1.23 11.57 9.39
C GLU A 164 0.79 12.87 8.69
N THR A 165 -0.51 13.03 8.57
CA THR A 165 -1.16 14.30 8.22
C THR A 165 -2.08 14.71 9.35
N ASP A 166 -3.03 15.59 9.06
CA ASP A 166 -4.12 15.90 10.00
C ASP A 166 -4.78 14.60 10.49
N GLY A 167 -5.10 14.57 11.79
CA GLY A 167 -5.66 13.42 12.48
C GLY A 167 -7.02 13.76 13.10
N TYR A 168 -7.75 12.72 13.46
CA TYR A 168 -9.05 12.78 14.12
C TYR A 168 -8.93 12.26 15.55
N SER A 169 -9.63 12.91 16.48
CA SER A 169 -9.88 12.32 17.78
C SER A 169 -10.94 11.22 17.66
N ILE A 170 -11.00 10.31 18.64
CA ILE A 170 -12.07 9.29 18.67
C ILE A 170 -13.43 9.97 18.81
N GLN A 171 -13.52 11.03 19.62
CA GLN A 171 -14.76 11.78 19.80
C GLN A 171 -15.23 12.41 18.49
N ASP A 172 -14.34 13.07 17.75
CA ASP A 172 -14.70 13.67 16.45
C ASP A 172 -15.18 12.59 15.48
N TYR A 173 -14.42 11.49 15.36
CA TYR A 173 -14.79 10.40 14.47
C TYR A 173 -16.18 9.83 14.81
N ASN A 174 -16.44 9.56 16.09
CA ASN A 174 -17.72 9.01 16.54
C ASN A 174 -18.88 9.99 16.38
N ASN A 175 -18.67 11.29 16.53
CA ASN A 175 -19.71 12.29 16.30
C ASN A 175 -20.18 12.32 14.84
N TYR A 176 -19.32 11.98 13.89
CA TYR A 176 -19.65 11.97 12.46
C TYR A 176 -20.05 10.59 11.92
N TYR A 177 -19.45 9.52 12.43
CA TYR A 177 -19.54 8.17 11.85
C TYR A 177 -19.80 7.07 12.88
N GLY A 178 -19.97 7.44 14.15
CA GLY A 178 -20.36 6.52 15.20
C GLY A 178 -21.64 5.80 14.80
N THR A 179 -21.68 4.50 15.04
CA THR A 179 -22.94 3.77 14.98
C THR A 179 -23.74 4.17 16.20
N ASP A 180 -24.75 5.02 16.01
CA ASP A 180 -25.82 5.19 16.99
C ASP A 180 -26.47 3.81 17.18
N ASP A 181 -26.08 3.11 18.24
CA ASP A 181 -26.87 2.01 18.77
C ASP A 181 -28.13 2.64 19.42
N ASN A 182 -29.16 2.87 18.60
CA ASN A 182 -30.55 2.91 19.05
C ASN A 182 -31.15 1.51 18.95
#